data_AF-A0A928KJ27-F1
#
_entry.id   AF-A0A928KJ27-F1
#
_cell.length_a   1.000
_cell.length_b   1.000
_cell.length_c   1.000
_cell.angle_alpha   90.00
_cell.angle_beta   90.00
_cell.angle_gamma   90.00
#
_symmetry.space_group_name_H-M   'P 1'
#
loop_
_entity.id
_entity.type
_entity.pdbx_description
1 polymer ?
#
loop_
_entity_poly.entity_id
_entity_poly.type
_entity_poly.pdbx_seq_one_letter_code
_entity_poly.pdbx_strand_id
1 'polypeptide(L)'
;MYHYRYATKEELKPVKAELEEIVHRVQDEVRDYFTFSYYYIGSSAKNRNLVTYDPTTKVGFDFDVNLYVNDEEEDYNPKEIRDILKNAFDRVIRYYGYN
;
A
#
# COMPACT_ATOMS: atom_id res chain seq x y z
N MET A 1 9.09 -19.66 20.14
CA MET A 1 9.09 -18.32 20.74
C MET A 1 9.30 -17.36 19.58
N TYR A 2 8.39 -16.42 19.34
CA TYR A 2 8.56 -15.43 18.27
C TYR A 2 9.60 -14.40 18.69
N HIS A 3 10.56 -14.09 17.83
CA HIS A 3 11.63 -13.14 18.10
C HIS A 3 11.37 -11.84 17.33
N TYR A 4 10.28 -11.16 17.65
CA TYR A 4 9.96 -9.88 16.99
C TYR A 4 11.02 -8.83 17.29
N ARG A 5 11.50 -8.16 16.24
CA ARG A 5 12.36 -6.97 16.33
C ARG A 5 11.70 -5.80 15.64
N TYR A 6 12.00 -4.59 16.09
CA TYR A 6 11.63 -3.38 15.35
C TYR A 6 12.48 -3.29 14.08
N ALA A 7 11.82 -3.00 12.96
CA ALA A 7 12.50 -2.64 11.73
C ALA A 7 13.09 -1.24 11.85
N THR A 8 14.30 -1.07 11.32
CA THR A 8 14.92 0.24 11.17
C THR A 8 14.31 0.97 9.98
N LYS A 9 14.40 2.31 9.98
CA LYS A 9 13.95 3.12 8.84
C LYS A 9 14.71 2.76 7.55
N GLU A 10 15.96 2.33 7.67
CA GLU A 10 16.80 1.94 6.54
C GLU A 10 16.32 0.61 5.92
N GLU A 11 15.94 -0.37 6.74
CA GLU A 11 15.33 -1.62 6.27
C GLU A 11 13.98 -1.39 5.58
N LEU A 12 13.17 -0.47 6.11
CA LEU A 12 11.84 -0.17 5.55
C LEU A 12 11.90 0.66 4.27
N LYS A 13 12.92 1.51 4.10
CA LYS A 13 13.02 2.46 2.99
C LYS A 13 12.90 1.83 1.60
N PRO A 14 13.66 0.77 1.23
CA PRO A 14 13.54 0.18 -0.10
C PRO A 14 12.16 -0.45 -0.36
N VAL A 15 11.60 -1.13 0.65
CA VAL A 15 10.27 -1.76 0.53
C VAL A 15 9.18 -0.70 0.39
N LYS A 16 9.30 0.39 1.15
CA LYS A 16 8.38 1.52 1.05
C LYS A 16 8.45 2.19 -0.33
N ALA A 17 9.64 2.35 -0.90
CA ALA A 17 9.80 2.93 -2.23
C ALA A 17 9.13 2.08 -3.32
N GLU A 18 9.26 0.76 -3.25
CA GLU A 18 8.56 -0.16 -4.17
C GLU A 18 7.03 -0.06 -4.02
N LEU A 19 6.53 -0.03 -2.78
CA LEU A 19 5.10 0.16 -2.51
C LEU A 19 4.57 1.50 -3.05
N GLU A 20 5.32 2.59 -2.87
CA GLU A 20 4.96 3.91 -3.43
C GLU A 20 4.94 3.88 -4.96
N GLU A 21 5.87 3.16 -5.61
CA GLU A 21 5.86 2.98 -7.08
C GLU A 21 4.63 2.19 -7.56
N ILE A 22 4.27 1.10 -6.87
CA ILE A 22 3.04 0.34 -7.15
C ILE A 22 1.82 1.24 -7.04
N VAL A 23 1.70 2.01 -5.95
CA VAL A 23 0.57 2.92 -5.74
C VAL A 23 0.49 3.99 -6.83
N HIS A 24 1.61 4.58 -7.22
CA HIS A 24 1.65 5.56 -8.31
C HIS A 24 1.21 4.96 -9.65
N ARG A 25 1.64 3.73 -9.98
CA ARG A 25 1.15 3.04 -11.19
C ARG A 25 -0.34 2.73 -11.14
N VAL A 26 -0.86 2.38 -9.96
CA VAL A 26 -2.31 2.20 -9.80
C VAL A 26 -3.06 3.52 -9.99
N GLN A 27 -2.51 4.65 -9.53
CA GLN A 27 -3.08 5.97 -9.82
C GLN A 27 -3.12 6.26 -11.32
N ASP A 28 -2.10 5.86 -12.09
CA ASP A 28 -2.10 5.98 -13.55
C ASP A 28 -3.20 5.09 -14.19
N GLU A 29 -3.31 3.83 -13.75
CA GLU A 29 -4.28 2.85 -14.26
C GLU A 29 -5.74 3.24 -14.04
N VAL A 30 -6.06 3.93 -12.94
CA VAL A 30 -7.45 4.30 -12.60
C VAL A 30 -7.79 5.74 -12.97
N ARG A 31 -6.88 6.49 -13.59
CA ARG A 31 -6.99 7.94 -13.82
C ARG A 31 -8.23 8.36 -14.60
N ASP A 32 -8.73 7.50 -15.49
CA ASP A 32 -9.94 7.76 -16.28
C ASP A 32 -11.24 7.61 -15.45
N TYR A 33 -11.16 6.97 -14.27
CA TYR A 33 -12.29 6.81 -13.35
C TYR A 33 -12.27 7.87 -12.25
N PHE A 34 -11.16 7.99 -11.53
CA PHE A 34 -10.98 8.95 -10.45
C PHE A 34 -9.50 9.14 -10.12
N THR A 35 -9.21 10.15 -9.30
CA THR A 35 -7.90 10.27 -8.64
C THR A 35 -8.03 9.86 -7.18
N PHE A 36 -6.91 9.54 -6.52
CA PHE A 36 -6.91 9.31 -5.08
C PHE A 36 -5.59 9.76 -4.46
N SER A 37 -5.63 10.14 -3.20
CA SER A 37 -4.44 10.36 -2.37
C SER A 37 -4.23 9.18 -1.41
N TYR A 38 -3.02 9.02 -0.87
CA TYR A 38 -2.72 7.94 0.08
C TYR A 38 -1.89 8.42 1.26
N TYR A 39 -2.05 7.77 2.40
CA TYR A 39 -1.27 8.04 3.60
C TYR A 39 -1.05 6.78 4.44
N TYR A 40 0.17 6.64 4.96
CA TYR A 40 0.53 5.55 5.86
C TYR A 40 -0.08 5.76 7.24
N ILE A 41 -0.69 4.71 7.77
CA ILE A 41 -1.29 4.67 9.11
C ILE A 41 -0.67 3.53 9.93
N GLY A 42 -1.23 3.28 11.12
CA GLY A 42 -0.83 2.15 11.96
C GLY A 42 0.62 2.23 12.44
N SER A 43 1.33 1.09 12.38
CA SER A 43 2.72 0.95 12.80
C SER A 43 3.72 1.65 11.85
N SER A 44 3.30 1.80 10.59
CA SER A 44 4.06 2.39 9.49
C SER A 44 3.85 3.90 9.30
N ALA A 45 2.97 4.51 10.10
CA ALA A 45 2.66 5.94 10.03
C ALA A 45 3.93 6.79 10.13
N LYS A 46 4.02 7.89 9.37
CA LYS A 46 5.22 8.72 9.18
C LYS A 46 5.99 9.10 10.48
N ASN A 47 5.27 9.29 11.58
CA ASN A 47 5.82 9.70 12.88
C ASN A 47 6.00 8.53 13.87
N ARG A 48 5.88 7.28 13.40
CA ARG A 48 5.99 6.05 14.19
C ARG A 48 7.01 5.14 13.50
N ASN A 49 7.96 4.60 14.26
CA ASN A 49 8.85 3.53 13.80
C ASN A 49 8.53 2.26 14.59
N LEU A 50 7.27 1.81 14.47
CA LEU A 50 6.71 0.73 15.28
C LEU A 50 6.51 -0.56 14.48
N VAL A 51 6.97 -0.61 13.23
CA VAL A 51 6.93 -1.82 12.41
C VAL A 51 7.83 -2.86 13.06
N THR A 52 7.25 -4.02 13.36
CA THR A 52 7.97 -5.18 13.88
C THR A 52 7.93 -6.31 12.87
N TYR A 53 8.98 -7.13 12.85
CA TYR A 53 9.05 -8.34 12.03
C TYR A 53 9.74 -9.46 12.80
N ASP A 54 9.42 -10.71 12.48
CA ASP A 54 10.15 -11.87 12.99
C ASP A 54 11.24 -12.26 11.98
N PRO A 55 12.53 -12.06 12.28
CA PRO A 55 13.61 -12.33 11.35
C PRO A 55 13.89 -13.81 11.12
N THR A 56 13.34 -14.69 11.95
CA THR A 56 13.42 -16.13 11.76
C THR A 56 12.43 -16.60 10.70
N THR A 57 11.45 -15.76 10.38
CA THR A 57 10.47 -15.98 9.32
C THR A 57 10.88 -15.22 8.06
N LYS A 58 10.58 -15.76 6.87
CA LYS A 58 10.74 -15.06 5.59
C LYS A 58 9.57 -14.10 5.30
N VAL A 59 8.86 -13.67 6.35
CA VAL A 59 7.70 -12.78 6.22
C VAL A 59 8.22 -11.36 6.10
N GLY A 60 7.65 -10.60 5.15
CA GLY A 60 8.00 -9.21 4.90
C GLY A 60 7.53 -8.27 6.01
N PHE A 61 7.43 -6.98 5.68
CA PHE A 61 6.90 -5.95 6.58
C PHE A 61 5.44 -5.65 6.23
N ASP A 62 4.63 -5.39 7.25
CA ASP A 62 3.25 -4.93 7.07
C ASP A 62 3.20 -3.39 7.01
N PHE A 63 2.59 -2.86 5.94
CA PHE A 63 2.34 -1.44 5.77
C PHE A 63 0.84 -1.17 5.67
N ASP A 64 0.29 -0.47 6.66
CA ASP A 64 -1.10 -0.01 6.63
C ASP A 64 -1.20 1.30 5.84
N VAL A 65 -1.95 1.30 4.73
CA VAL A 65 -2.13 2.47 3.86
C VAL A 65 -3.61 2.75 3.67
N ASN A 66 -4.02 3.99 3.94
CA ASN A 66 -5.34 4.47 3.56
C ASN A 66 -5.29 5.10 2.17
N LEU A 67 -6.29 4.78 1.34
CA LEU A 67 -6.56 5.43 0.07
C LEU A 67 -7.77 6.33 0.22
N TYR A 68 -7.62 7.60 -0.14
CA TYR A 68 -8.70 8.59 -0.13
C TYR A 68 -9.04 8.94 -1.58
N VAL A 69 -10.16 8.40 -2.05
CA VAL A 69 -10.63 8.55 -3.42
C VAL A 69 -11.32 9.91 -3.57
N ASN A 70 -10.93 10.64 -4.60
CA ASN A 70 -11.51 11.92 -4.96
C ASN A 70 -12.63 11.67 -5.98
N ASP A 71 -13.83 11.39 -5.47
CA ASP A 71 -15.07 11.19 -6.24
C ASP A 71 -16.15 12.13 -5.68
N GLU A 72 -15.93 13.44 -5.84
CA GLU A 72 -16.77 14.47 -5.23
C GLU A 72 -18.20 14.51 -5.81
N GLU A 73 -18.37 14.08 -7.05
CA GLU A 73 -19.66 13.98 -7.74
C GLU A 73 -20.40 12.67 -7.42
N GLU A 74 -19.79 11.79 -6.61
CA GLU A 74 -20.30 10.45 -6.27
C GLU A 74 -20.66 9.61 -7.51
N ASP A 75 -19.83 9.70 -8.56
CA ASP A 75 -20.02 8.95 -9.82
C ASP A 75 -19.94 7.43 -9.59
N TYR A 76 -19.28 6.99 -8.52
CA TYR A 76 -19.08 5.59 -8.17
C TYR A 76 -19.54 5.27 -6.76
N ASN A 77 -20.27 4.17 -6.61
CA ASN A 77 -20.59 3.67 -5.28
C ASN A 77 -19.37 2.97 -4.62
N PRO A 78 -19.38 2.76 -3.29
CA PRO A 78 -18.23 2.17 -2.59
C PRO A 78 -17.78 0.79 -3.11
N LYS A 79 -18.70 -0.01 -3.66
CA LYS A 79 -18.36 -1.31 -4.24
C LYS A 79 -17.65 -1.14 -5.57
N GLU A 80 -18.09 -0.22 -6.42
CA GLU A 80 -17.44 0.10 -7.70
C GLU A 80 -16.02 0.62 -7.48
N ILE A 81 -15.85 1.58 -6.56
CA ILE A 81 -14.54 2.10 -6.17
C ILE A 81 -13.60 0.97 -5.73
N ARG A 82 -14.08 0.09 -4.84
CA ARG A 82 -13.31 -1.05 -4.35
C ARG A 82 -12.92 -2.00 -5.48
N ASP A 83 -13.85 -2.33 -6.36
CA ASP A 83 -13.62 -3.29 -7.43
C ASP A 83 -12.67 -2.70 -8.50
N ILE A 84 -12.78 -1.40 -8.82
CA ILE A 84 -11.84 -0.68 -9.71
C ILE A 84 -10.42 -0.72 -9.12
N LEU A 85 -10.25 -0.29 -7.86
CA LEU A 85 -8.96 -0.29 -7.19
C LEU A 85 -8.36 -1.69 -7.11
N LYS A 86 -9.14 -2.68 -6.66
CA LYS A 86 -8.67 -4.07 -6.56
C LYS A 86 -8.19 -4.59 -7.91
N ASN A 87 -8.97 -4.40 -8.97
CA ASN A 87 -8.59 -4.87 -10.29
C ASN A 87 -7.34 -4.17 -10.83
N ALA A 88 -7.16 -2.88 -10.53
CA ALA A 88 -5.94 -2.15 -10.88
C ALA A 88 -4.72 -2.65 -10.11
N PHE A 89 -4.83 -2.85 -8.79
CA PHE A 89 -3.77 -3.46 -7.99
C PHE A 89 -3.42 -4.87 -8.51
N ASP A 90 -4.40 -5.76 -8.72
CA ASP A 90 -4.18 -7.11 -9.22
C ASP A 90 -3.44 -7.14 -10.57
N ARG A 91 -3.60 -6.11 -11.42
CA ARG A 91 -2.84 -5.96 -12.67
C ARG A 91 -1.43 -5.44 -12.42
N VAL A 92 -1.28 -4.39 -11.62
CA VAL A 92 0.01 -3.72 -11.39
C VAL A 92 0.98 -4.60 -10.62
N ILE A 93 0.54 -5.29 -9.57
CA ILE A 93 1.42 -6.05 -8.67
C ILE A 93 2.15 -7.21 -9.38
N ARG A 94 1.59 -7.71 -10.49
CA ARG A 94 2.21 -8.76 -11.32
C ARG A 94 3.53 -8.33 -11.94
N TYR A 95 3.69 -7.04 -12.23
CA TYR A 95 4.96 -6.49 -12.73
C TYR A 95 6.07 -6.48 -11.67
N TYR A 96 5.72 -6.68 -10.40
CA TYR A 96 6.63 -6.71 -9.26
C TYR A 96 6.80 -8.14 -8.69
N GLY A 97 6.22 -9.16 -9.34
CA GLY A 97 6.35 -10.57 -8.95
C GLY A 97 5.37 -11.04 -7.88
N TYR A 98 4.34 -10.25 -7.56
CA TYR A 98 3.25 -10.64 -6.67
C TYR A 98 2.07 -11.21 -7.48
N ASN A 99 1.28 -12.11 -6.88
CA ASN A 99 0.12 -12.77 -7.50
C ASN A 99 -1.12 -12.74 -6.61
#